data_AF-A0A1U7JK43-F1
#
_entry.id   AF-A0A1U7JK43-F1
#
_cell.length_a   1.000
_cell.length_b   1.000
_cell.length_c   1.000
_cell.angle_alpha   90.00
_cell.angle_beta   90.00
_cell.angle_gamma   90.00
#
_symmetry.space_group_name_H-M   'P 1'
#
loop_
_entity.id
_entity.type
_entity.pdbx_description
1 polymer ?
#
loop_
_entity_poly.entity_id
_entity_poly.type
_entity_poly.pdbx_seq_one_letter_code
_entity_poly.pdbx_strand_id
1 'polypeptide(L)'
;MKEVHEGGYRDAPKVVTEVHQDKNSPDNIPIPVQIERERARENPEQVEGADTATVTPETWKRRLKRVHAQWPTFTSDSDAAAEKAWFDLSAEERQAACDLAGAYIEQCKAEGRKKFCSFAVYLSEKRWLKVNAKAGLATAGEVARPFGKAWGAARFADLMREPYGVFPKPTGFIAAILERGGPDAERERAQRVARYGWPRVNTMQERAVRSRASITVDGALAPLADMFEPVKVGGEVWQAWRLLHEEHNWPWFGAERDLPEWVYMPARPMDEPGDELAAVRAALASFEAAYRETFSGQEAAE
;
A
#
# COMPACT_ATOMS: atom_id res chain seq x y z
N MET A 1 -14.87 85.20 -19.98
CA MET A 1 -15.80 84.60 -18.99
C MET A 1 -15.00 83.53 -18.26
N LYS A 2 -14.89 83.50 -16.92
CA LYS A 2 -15.91 83.50 -15.85
C LYS A 2 -16.77 82.22 -15.89
N GLU A 3 -17.03 81.47 -14.81
CA GLU A 3 -16.64 81.47 -13.37
C GLU A 3 -16.61 79.97 -12.90
N VAL A 4 -15.80 79.43 -11.95
CA VAL A 4 -15.79 79.49 -10.45
C VAL A 4 -17.18 79.47 -9.77
N HIS A 5 -17.47 78.97 -8.56
CA HIS A 5 -16.77 78.44 -7.35
C HIS A 5 -17.57 77.19 -6.84
N GLU A 6 -17.25 76.36 -5.84
CA GLU A 6 -16.05 75.92 -5.05
C GLU A 6 -16.38 74.55 -4.39
N GLY A 7 -15.44 73.80 -3.80
CA GLY A 7 -15.18 73.79 -2.34
C GLY A 7 -15.43 72.38 -1.74
N GLY A 8 -14.86 71.94 -0.61
CA GLY A 8 -13.91 72.56 0.32
C GLY A 8 -12.87 71.55 0.89
N TYR A 9 -12.22 71.86 2.01
CA TYR A 9 -10.92 71.28 2.44
C TYR A 9 -10.89 70.93 3.94
N ARG A 10 -9.90 70.11 4.36
CA ARG A 10 -9.51 69.71 5.74
C ARG A 10 -10.32 68.54 6.36
N ASP A 11 -9.81 67.75 7.30
CA ASP A 11 -8.48 67.73 7.95
C ASP A 11 -8.04 66.31 8.39
N ALA A 12 -6.82 66.16 8.90
CA ALA A 12 -6.35 64.96 9.61
C ALA A 12 -5.52 65.33 10.86
N PRO A 13 -5.62 64.58 11.97
CA PRO A 13 -4.41 63.88 12.44
C PRO A 13 -4.66 62.52 13.13
N LYS A 14 -3.54 61.87 13.54
CA LYS A 14 -3.47 60.58 14.25
C LYS A 14 -3.69 60.74 15.76
N VAL A 15 -4.42 59.81 16.40
CA VAL A 15 -4.44 59.49 17.86
C VAL A 15 -5.32 58.22 18.04
N VAL A 16 -5.09 57.26 18.95
CA VAL A 16 -3.87 56.76 19.62
C VAL A 16 -4.12 55.30 20.07
N THR A 17 -3.13 54.58 20.61
CA THR A 17 -3.30 53.20 21.15
C THR A 17 -3.68 53.17 22.63
N GLU A 18 -4.66 52.35 23.02
CA GLU A 18 -4.68 51.74 24.36
C GLU A 18 -5.44 50.40 24.36
N VAL A 19 -5.02 49.45 25.21
CA VAL A 19 -5.62 48.11 25.35
C VAL A 19 -6.29 48.03 26.72
N HIS A 20 -7.63 48.04 26.74
CA HIS A 20 -8.38 47.92 28.00
C HIS A 20 -8.73 46.45 28.27
N GLN A 21 -8.30 45.94 29.43
CA GLN A 21 -8.70 44.62 29.92
C GLN A 21 -10.01 44.75 30.70
N ASP A 22 -11.07 44.06 30.27
CA ASP A 22 -12.24 43.87 31.12
C ASP A 22 -11.89 42.94 32.28
N LYS A 23 -12.33 43.30 33.48
CA LYS A 23 -12.13 42.56 34.73
C LYS A 23 -13.45 42.52 35.48
N ASN A 24 -14.15 41.40 35.40
CA ASN A 24 -15.21 41.10 36.35
C ASN A 24 -15.12 39.65 36.83
N SER A 25 -14.76 39.49 38.10
CA SER A 25 -14.79 38.23 38.86
C SER A 25 -15.03 38.60 40.32
N PRO A 26 -15.98 37.94 40.99
CA PRO A 26 -16.05 37.95 42.45
C PRO A 26 -15.74 36.56 43.03
N ASP A 27 -14.69 36.53 43.85
CA ASP A 27 -14.55 35.79 45.12
C ASP A 27 -14.61 34.24 45.18
N ASN A 28 -13.90 33.50 46.06
CA ASN A 28 -12.51 33.51 46.61
C ASN A 28 -12.49 32.66 47.91
N ILE A 29 -11.44 31.83 48.14
CA ILE A 29 -11.16 31.00 49.36
C ILE A 29 -12.12 29.78 49.58
N PRO A 30 -11.69 28.62 50.17
CA PRO A 30 -10.34 28.12 50.53
C PRO A 30 -9.89 26.83 49.81
N ILE A 31 -8.61 26.49 49.98
CA ILE A 31 -8.01 25.18 49.62
C ILE A 31 -7.91 24.28 50.88
N PRO A 32 -8.35 23.01 50.83
CA PRO A 32 -7.96 21.98 51.81
C PRO A 32 -6.57 21.42 51.50
N VAL A 33 -5.78 21.12 52.53
CA VAL A 33 -4.32 20.87 52.40
C VAL A 33 -3.95 19.40 52.63
N GLN A 34 -3.09 18.86 51.76
CA GLN A 34 -2.26 17.64 51.88
C GLN A 34 -2.93 16.28 52.21
N ILE A 35 -2.51 15.25 51.47
CA ILE A 35 -1.77 14.10 52.01
C ILE A 35 -0.80 13.60 50.93
N GLU A 36 0.39 13.18 51.32
CA GLU A 36 1.50 12.88 50.42
C GLU A 36 1.54 11.40 50.00
N ARG A 37 2.14 11.12 48.84
CA ARG A 37 3.27 10.18 48.84
C ARG A 37 4.21 10.37 47.64
N GLU A 38 5.45 10.70 47.96
CA GLU A 38 6.55 10.78 47.00
C GLU A 38 7.00 9.40 46.51
N ARG A 39 7.45 9.34 45.25
CA ARG A 39 8.76 8.80 44.81
C ARG A 39 8.81 8.93 43.28
N ALA A 40 9.31 10.03 42.72
CA ALA A 40 10.71 10.48 42.76
C ALA A 40 11.68 9.47 42.12
N ARG A 41 11.97 9.68 40.83
CA ARG A 41 13.35 9.90 40.38
C ARG A 41 13.40 10.69 39.08
N GLU A 42 14.44 11.49 38.92
CA GLU A 42 14.59 12.39 37.78
C GLU A 42 15.03 11.70 36.49
N ASN A 43 14.81 12.41 35.38
CA ASN A 43 15.48 12.21 34.10
C ASN A 43 16.87 12.89 34.12
N PRO A 44 17.97 12.16 33.87
CA PRO A 44 19.16 12.72 33.24
C PRO A 44 19.16 12.41 31.73
N GLU A 45 19.42 13.43 30.93
CA GLU A 45 19.42 13.38 29.47
C GLU A 45 20.73 12.79 28.89
N GLN A 46 20.79 12.64 27.56
CA GLN A 46 21.99 12.32 26.75
C GLN A 46 22.50 10.86 26.76
N VAL A 47 21.78 10.05 25.99
CA VAL A 47 22.30 9.28 24.83
C VAL A 47 23.82 9.32 24.60
N GLU A 48 24.49 8.17 24.72
CA GLU A 48 25.29 7.58 23.62
C GLU A 48 25.51 6.07 23.88
N GLY A 49 25.68 5.27 22.83
CA GLY A 49 25.78 3.79 22.91
C GLY A 49 24.55 3.06 22.35
N ALA A 50 24.57 2.75 21.05
CA ALA A 50 23.48 2.08 20.34
C ALA A 50 23.58 0.54 20.43
N ASP A 51 23.42 -0.01 21.64
CA ASP A 51 23.26 -1.46 21.85
C ASP A 51 21.80 -1.92 21.61
N THR A 52 21.62 -3.19 21.22
CA THR A 52 20.33 -3.69 20.71
C THR A 52 19.20 -3.62 21.75
N ALA A 53 18.21 -2.75 21.52
CA ALA A 53 17.13 -2.48 22.46
C ALA A 53 16.16 -3.67 22.64
N THR A 54 16.37 -4.46 23.69
CA THR A 54 15.57 -5.66 24.02
C THR A 54 14.11 -5.29 24.33
N VAL A 55 13.19 -5.67 23.44
CA VAL A 55 11.76 -5.31 23.53
C VAL A 55 11.11 -5.87 24.80
N THR A 56 10.48 -5.00 25.60
CA THR A 56 9.95 -5.33 26.94
C THR A 56 8.82 -6.37 26.92
N PRO A 57 8.68 -7.21 27.98
CA PRO A 57 7.61 -8.21 28.07
C PRO A 57 6.20 -7.63 27.92
N GLU A 58 5.95 -6.41 28.44
CA GLU A 58 4.67 -5.71 28.29
C GLU A 58 4.36 -5.35 26.84
N THR A 59 5.38 -4.97 26.06
CA THR A 59 5.23 -4.73 24.63
C THR A 59 4.87 -6.03 23.90
N TRP A 60 5.43 -7.17 24.32
CA TRP A 60 5.03 -8.49 23.81
C TRP A 60 3.61 -8.88 24.22
N LYS A 61 3.14 -8.59 25.44
CA LYS A 61 1.73 -8.80 25.84
C LYS A 61 0.76 -7.94 25.03
N ARG A 62 1.14 -6.69 24.75
CA ARG A 62 0.36 -5.77 23.89
C ARG A 62 0.30 -6.23 22.42
N ARG A 63 1.39 -6.82 21.91
CA ARG A 63 1.44 -7.45 20.57
C ARG A 63 0.54 -8.68 20.51
N LEU A 64 0.68 -9.61 21.47
CA LEU A 64 -0.18 -10.80 21.64
C LEU A 64 -1.67 -10.43 21.58
N LYS A 65 -2.12 -9.49 22.42
CA LYS A 65 -3.55 -9.09 22.46
C LYS A 65 -4.06 -8.54 21.12
N ARG A 66 -3.21 -7.87 20.34
CA ARG A 66 -3.57 -7.33 19.02
C ARG A 66 -3.73 -8.44 17.97
N VAL A 67 -2.80 -9.38 17.90
CA VAL A 67 -2.85 -10.47 16.90
C VAL A 67 -3.88 -11.53 17.28
N HIS A 68 -4.01 -11.87 18.57
CA HIS A 68 -5.01 -12.84 19.04
C HIS A 68 -6.44 -12.35 18.76
N ALA A 69 -6.75 -11.07 18.99
CA ALA A 69 -8.06 -10.49 18.71
C ALA A 69 -8.44 -10.43 17.21
N GLN A 70 -7.50 -10.68 16.29
CA GLN A 70 -7.74 -10.80 14.85
C GLN A 70 -7.87 -12.27 14.40
N TRP A 71 -7.68 -13.23 15.31
CA TRP A 71 -7.63 -14.64 14.98
C TRP A 71 -9.03 -15.25 14.77
N PRO A 72 -9.27 -16.11 13.75
CA PRO A 72 -10.62 -16.59 13.42
C PRO A 72 -11.34 -17.39 14.51
N THR A 73 -10.59 -17.95 15.48
CA THR A 73 -11.13 -18.72 16.62
C THR A 73 -11.03 -17.98 17.95
N PHE A 74 -10.67 -16.69 17.96
CA PHE A 74 -10.43 -15.86 19.17
C PHE A 74 -11.52 -16.02 20.25
N THR A 75 -12.79 -16.01 19.87
CA THR A 75 -13.94 -16.13 20.79
C THR A 75 -14.12 -17.52 21.42
N SER A 76 -13.39 -18.52 20.93
CA SER A 76 -13.37 -19.91 21.42
C SER A 76 -11.99 -20.38 21.92
N ASP A 77 -10.96 -19.54 21.77
CA ASP A 77 -9.60 -19.87 22.15
C ASP A 77 -9.33 -19.57 23.63
N SER A 78 -8.46 -20.37 24.26
CA SER A 78 -8.03 -20.13 25.63
C SER A 78 -6.92 -19.08 25.66
N ASP A 79 -7.22 -17.87 26.17
CA ASP A 79 -6.22 -16.82 26.38
C ASP A 79 -5.00 -17.30 27.18
N ALA A 80 -5.18 -18.17 28.18
CA ALA A 80 -4.08 -18.73 28.97
C ALA A 80 -3.19 -19.68 28.14
N ALA A 81 -3.77 -20.46 27.22
CA ALA A 81 -3.00 -21.31 26.31
C ALA A 81 -2.29 -20.47 25.23
N ALA A 82 -2.93 -19.42 24.74
CA ALA A 82 -2.35 -18.48 23.79
C ALA A 82 -1.19 -17.69 24.42
N GLU A 83 -1.35 -17.17 25.64
CA GLU A 83 -0.29 -16.46 26.36
C GLU A 83 0.89 -17.39 26.69
N LYS A 84 0.64 -18.63 27.12
CA LYS A 84 1.72 -19.60 27.31
C LYS A 84 2.47 -19.86 26.00
N ALA A 85 1.77 -20.28 24.95
CA ALA A 85 2.40 -20.60 23.66
C ALA A 85 3.10 -19.38 23.03
N TRP A 86 2.68 -18.15 23.34
CA TRP A 86 3.35 -16.93 22.93
C TRP A 86 4.67 -16.69 23.69
N PHE A 87 4.70 -16.96 25.00
CA PHE A 87 5.90 -16.79 25.80
C PHE A 87 6.91 -17.93 25.67
N ASP A 88 6.48 -19.13 25.27
CA ASP A 88 7.36 -20.26 24.94
C ASP A 88 8.24 -20.03 23.67
N LEU A 89 7.93 -19.01 22.85
CA LEU A 89 8.68 -18.65 21.61
C LEU A 89 9.81 -17.63 21.85
N SER A 90 10.77 -17.54 20.91
CA SER A 90 11.79 -16.49 20.89
C SER A 90 11.22 -15.10 20.54
N ALA A 91 11.99 -14.02 20.73
CA ALA A 91 11.57 -12.67 20.32
C ALA A 91 11.40 -12.53 18.80
N GLU A 92 12.27 -13.17 18.01
CA GLU A 92 12.21 -13.22 16.55
C GLU A 92 11.01 -14.06 16.08
N GLU A 93 10.76 -15.20 16.72
CA GLU A 93 9.63 -16.07 16.42
C GLU A 93 8.30 -15.39 16.72
N ARG A 94 8.19 -14.66 17.83
CA ARG A 94 7.01 -13.80 18.13
C ARG A 94 6.81 -12.70 17.10
N GLN A 95 7.88 -12.17 16.50
CA GLN A 95 7.78 -11.17 15.42
C GLN A 95 7.25 -11.84 14.14
N ALA A 96 7.92 -12.89 13.65
CA ALA A 96 7.50 -13.64 12.46
C ALA A 96 6.07 -14.22 12.57
N ALA A 97 5.70 -14.74 13.75
CA ALA A 97 4.35 -15.22 14.04
C ALA A 97 3.30 -14.10 14.01
N CYS A 98 3.67 -12.87 14.35
CA CYS A 98 2.80 -11.69 14.24
C CYS A 98 2.59 -11.29 12.78
N ASP A 99 3.67 -11.18 12.02
CA ASP A 99 3.66 -10.62 10.66
C ASP A 99 3.01 -11.57 9.65
N LEU A 100 3.20 -12.89 9.81
CA LEU A 100 2.64 -13.92 8.92
C LEU A 100 1.25 -14.43 9.35
N ALA A 101 0.68 -13.94 10.47
CA ALA A 101 -0.63 -14.39 10.96
C ALA A 101 -1.75 -14.16 9.93
N GLY A 102 -1.78 -12.97 9.31
CA GLY A 102 -2.75 -12.66 8.26
C GLY A 102 -2.57 -13.52 7.01
N ALA A 103 -1.32 -13.74 6.59
CA ALA A 103 -1.00 -14.57 5.42
C ALA A 103 -1.43 -16.04 5.61
N TYR A 104 -1.22 -16.63 6.80
CA TYR A 104 -1.74 -17.97 7.13
C TYR A 104 -3.27 -18.06 7.03
N ILE A 105 -3.99 -17.02 7.49
CA ILE A 105 -5.45 -16.98 7.44
C ILE A 105 -5.94 -16.92 5.99
N GLU A 106 -5.35 -16.07 5.14
CA GLU A 106 -5.73 -15.98 3.73
C GLU A 106 -5.34 -17.23 2.92
N GLN A 107 -4.18 -17.84 3.20
CA GLN A 107 -3.80 -19.12 2.60
C GLN A 107 -4.82 -20.22 2.97
N CYS A 108 -5.20 -20.34 4.25
CA CYS A 108 -6.20 -21.31 4.67
C CYS A 108 -7.56 -21.10 3.98
N LYS A 109 -7.96 -19.85 3.73
CA LYS A 109 -9.17 -19.52 2.95
C LYS A 109 -9.02 -19.90 1.47
N ALA A 110 -7.87 -19.62 0.86
CA ALA A 110 -7.59 -19.97 -0.55
C ALA A 110 -7.58 -21.50 -0.77
N GLU A 111 -7.06 -22.27 0.18
CA GLU A 111 -7.17 -23.73 0.23
C GLU A 111 -8.58 -24.26 0.57
N GLY A 112 -9.58 -23.37 0.70
CA GLY A 112 -10.97 -23.74 0.98
C GLY A 112 -11.24 -24.27 2.40
N ARG A 113 -10.30 -24.10 3.35
CA ARG A 113 -10.42 -24.64 4.71
C ARG A 113 -11.49 -23.88 5.50
N LYS A 114 -12.59 -24.56 5.82
CA LYS A 114 -13.72 -24.01 6.60
C LYS A 114 -13.51 -24.01 8.13
N LYS A 115 -12.37 -24.51 8.61
CA LYS A 115 -11.99 -24.58 10.03
C LYS A 115 -10.54 -24.11 10.20
N PHE A 116 -10.32 -23.20 11.13
CA PHE A 116 -8.99 -22.76 11.55
C PHE A 116 -8.58 -23.51 12.82
N CYS A 117 -7.28 -23.56 13.10
CA CYS A 117 -6.77 -24.02 14.40
C CYS A 117 -6.80 -22.87 15.41
N SER A 118 -6.80 -23.19 16.71
CA SER A 118 -6.65 -22.19 17.76
C SER A 118 -5.33 -21.44 17.64
N PHE A 119 -5.28 -20.20 18.15
CA PHE A 119 -4.06 -19.39 18.07
C PHE A 119 -2.89 -20.06 18.82
N ALA A 120 -3.17 -20.71 19.96
CA ALA A 120 -2.18 -21.51 20.69
C ALA A 120 -1.58 -22.68 19.87
N VAL A 121 -2.35 -23.26 18.95
CA VAL A 121 -1.87 -24.32 18.02
C VAL A 121 -1.11 -23.74 16.83
N TYR A 122 -1.53 -22.57 16.32
CA TYR A 122 -0.74 -21.82 15.34
C TYR A 122 0.65 -21.46 15.88
N LEU A 123 0.72 -21.03 17.15
CA LEU A 123 1.96 -20.67 17.83
C LEU A 123 2.84 -21.90 18.12
N SER A 124 2.30 -22.94 18.77
CA SER A 124 3.11 -24.08 19.25
C SER A 124 3.62 -24.99 18.13
N GLU A 125 2.85 -25.18 17.05
CA GLU A 125 3.34 -25.89 15.84
C GLU A 125 4.14 -24.99 14.87
N LYS A 126 4.44 -23.74 15.27
CA LYS A 126 5.15 -22.73 14.47
C LYS A 126 4.59 -22.57 13.05
N ARG A 127 3.26 -22.53 12.91
CA ARG A 127 2.59 -22.69 11.61
C ARG A 127 2.87 -21.58 10.60
N TRP A 128 3.39 -20.43 11.03
CA TRP A 128 3.89 -19.40 10.11
C TRP A 128 5.04 -19.90 9.20
N LEU A 129 5.85 -20.86 9.67
CA LEU A 129 6.91 -21.47 8.85
C LEU A 129 6.33 -22.24 7.64
N LYS A 130 5.08 -22.70 7.75
CA LYS A 130 4.35 -23.38 6.67
C LYS A 130 3.68 -22.40 5.69
N VAL A 131 3.68 -21.10 6.00
CA VAL A 131 3.14 -20.05 5.11
C VAL A 131 4.11 -19.75 3.97
N ASN A 132 5.41 -19.76 4.26
CA ASN A 132 6.46 -19.37 3.30
C ASN A 132 7.54 -20.46 3.11
N ALA A 133 7.11 -21.71 2.93
CA ALA A 133 7.92 -22.69 2.20
C ALA A 133 7.98 -22.40 0.68
N LYS A 134 7.14 -21.48 0.17
CA LYS A 134 7.08 -21.05 -1.25
C LYS A 134 7.21 -19.54 -1.49
N ALA A 135 7.67 -18.75 -0.51
CA ALA A 135 8.16 -17.40 -0.76
C ALA A 135 9.32 -17.05 0.17
N GLY A 136 10.54 -17.11 -0.37
CA GLY A 136 11.75 -16.79 0.36
C GLY A 136 11.88 -15.28 0.61
N LEU A 137 12.30 -14.93 1.83
CA LEU A 137 12.76 -13.58 2.21
C LEU A 137 11.83 -12.42 1.82
N ALA A 138 10.62 -12.41 2.36
CA ALA A 138 9.79 -11.20 2.42
C ALA A 138 10.54 -10.10 3.19
N THR A 139 11.16 -9.17 2.45
CA THR A 139 11.88 -8.03 3.02
C THR A 139 10.89 -6.96 3.48
N ALA A 140 11.33 -6.03 4.34
CA ALA A 140 10.44 -5.03 4.93
C ALA A 140 9.77 -4.17 3.84
N GLY A 141 8.43 -4.24 3.78
CA GLY A 141 7.67 -3.71 2.64
C GLY A 141 7.76 -2.19 2.46
N GLU A 142 8.05 -1.76 1.24
CA GLU A 142 8.21 -0.35 0.87
C GLU A 142 6.85 0.35 0.65
N VAL A 143 6.75 1.65 0.97
CA VAL A 143 5.55 2.46 0.70
C VAL A 143 5.67 3.14 -0.67
N ALA A 144 5.27 2.42 -1.71
CA ALA A 144 5.33 2.90 -3.09
C ALA A 144 4.24 3.96 -3.38
N ARG A 145 4.66 5.15 -3.79
CA ARG A 145 3.77 6.26 -4.19
C ARG A 145 3.09 5.98 -5.54
N PRO A 146 1.86 6.47 -5.78
CA PRO A 146 1.16 6.33 -7.06
C PRO A 146 2.03 6.66 -8.27
N PHE A 147 1.98 5.80 -9.29
CA PHE A 147 2.65 5.95 -10.59
C PHE A 147 4.19 5.97 -10.58
N GLY A 148 4.86 5.94 -9.42
CA GLY A 148 6.33 5.91 -9.30
C GLY A 148 6.95 4.52 -9.52
N LYS A 149 8.28 4.44 -9.63
CA LYS A 149 9.08 3.21 -9.89
C LYS A 149 8.54 1.94 -9.20
N ALA A 150 8.54 1.88 -7.87
CA ALA A 150 8.12 0.70 -7.11
C ALA A 150 6.63 0.36 -7.27
N TRP A 151 5.78 1.36 -7.55
CA TRP A 151 4.36 1.16 -7.88
C TRP A 151 4.22 0.58 -9.30
N GLY A 152 5.06 1.02 -10.24
CA GLY A 152 5.18 0.44 -11.58
C GLY A 152 5.60 -1.03 -11.52
N ALA A 153 6.69 -1.35 -10.82
CA ALA A 153 7.15 -2.72 -10.62
C ALA A 153 6.05 -3.61 -9.99
N ALA A 154 5.38 -3.13 -8.94
CA ALA A 154 4.26 -3.85 -8.33
C ALA A 154 3.05 -4.05 -9.26
N ARG A 155 2.81 -3.14 -10.21
CA ARG A 155 1.76 -3.27 -11.22
C ARG A 155 2.13 -4.32 -12.26
N PHE A 156 3.32 -4.25 -12.86
CA PHE A 156 3.74 -5.23 -13.87
C PHE A 156 3.94 -6.63 -13.27
N ALA A 157 4.45 -6.73 -12.03
CA ALA A 157 4.50 -7.99 -11.26
C ALA A 157 3.13 -8.71 -11.16
N ASP A 158 2.03 -7.96 -11.04
CA ASP A 158 0.68 -8.56 -10.99
C ASP A 158 0.08 -8.78 -12.39
N LEU A 159 0.41 -7.95 -13.39
CA LEU A 159 -0.04 -8.08 -14.79
C LEU A 159 0.52 -9.30 -15.53
N MET A 160 1.77 -9.68 -15.25
CA MET A 160 2.42 -10.87 -15.85
C MET A 160 1.82 -12.20 -15.36
N ARG A 161 0.88 -12.15 -14.40
CA ARG A 161 0.15 -13.31 -13.88
C ARG A 161 -1.09 -13.56 -14.74
N GLU A 162 -1.51 -14.82 -14.82
CA GLU A 162 -2.79 -15.18 -15.44
C GLU A 162 -3.98 -14.42 -14.79
N PRO A 163 -5.05 -14.09 -15.54
CA PRO A 163 -6.26 -13.46 -15.01
C PRO A 163 -6.90 -14.26 -13.86
N TYR A 164 -6.77 -13.76 -12.64
CA TYR A 164 -7.20 -14.46 -11.41
C TYR A 164 -8.49 -13.90 -10.77
N GLY A 165 -9.07 -12.85 -11.35
CA GLY A 165 -10.28 -12.22 -10.83
C GLY A 165 -11.60 -12.92 -11.21
N VAL A 166 -12.66 -12.64 -10.45
CA VAL A 166 -14.00 -13.21 -10.67
C VAL A 166 -14.75 -12.42 -11.75
N PHE A 167 -15.08 -13.07 -12.85
CA PHE A 167 -15.82 -12.48 -13.98
C PHE A 167 -17.34 -12.47 -13.71
N PRO A 168 -18.00 -11.31 -13.57
CA PRO A 168 -19.44 -11.26 -13.36
C PRO A 168 -20.20 -11.75 -14.61
N LYS A 169 -21.35 -12.42 -14.42
CA LYS A 169 -22.20 -12.87 -15.54
C LYS A 169 -22.53 -11.69 -16.46
N PRO A 170 -22.34 -11.81 -17.79
CA PRO A 170 -22.70 -10.74 -18.72
C PRO A 170 -24.20 -10.41 -18.67
N THR A 171 -24.55 -9.15 -18.94
CA THR A 171 -25.95 -8.73 -19.16
C THR A 171 -26.49 -9.37 -20.43
N GLY A 172 -27.81 -9.43 -20.62
CA GLY A 172 -28.41 -10.05 -21.82
C GLY A 172 -27.90 -9.47 -23.15
N PHE A 173 -27.67 -8.15 -23.20
CA PHE A 173 -27.08 -7.48 -24.35
C PHE A 173 -25.63 -7.92 -24.62
N ILE A 174 -24.80 -7.97 -23.56
CA ILE A 174 -23.40 -8.41 -23.65
C ILE A 174 -23.33 -9.90 -24.01
N ALA A 175 -24.22 -10.73 -23.46
CA ALA A 175 -24.31 -12.15 -23.80
C ALA A 175 -24.62 -12.36 -25.29
N ALA A 176 -25.59 -11.63 -25.84
CA ALA A 176 -25.93 -11.69 -27.26
C ALA A 176 -24.79 -11.19 -28.19
N ILE A 177 -23.96 -10.23 -27.74
CA ILE A 177 -22.72 -9.86 -28.45
C ILE A 177 -21.71 -11.01 -28.42
N LEU A 178 -21.46 -11.57 -27.22
CA LEU A 178 -20.49 -12.66 -27.03
C LEU A 178 -20.86 -13.96 -27.77
N GLU A 179 -22.16 -14.21 -27.93
CA GLU A 179 -22.75 -15.33 -28.66
C GLU A 179 -22.74 -15.11 -30.19
N ARG A 180 -23.00 -13.88 -30.66
CA ARG A 180 -22.90 -13.51 -32.10
C ARG A 180 -21.49 -13.73 -32.66
N GLY A 181 -20.46 -13.54 -31.84
CA GLY A 181 -19.07 -13.67 -32.27
C GLY A 181 -18.55 -12.48 -33.10
N GLY A 182 -17.38 -12.67 -33.72
CA GLY A 182 -16.69 -11.65 -34.50
C GLY A 182 -16.05 -10.52 -33.67
N PRO A 183 -15.60 -9.43 -34.33
CA PRO A 183 -14.76 -8.41 -33.70
C PRO A 183 -15.38 -7.70 -32.48
N ASP A 184 -16.70 -7.57 -32.41
CA ASP A 184 -17.37 -7.04 -31.21
C ASP A 184 -17.27 -8.00 -30.02
N ALA A 185 -17.40 -9.30 -30.25
CA ALA A 185 -17.29 -10.31 -29.21
C ALA A 185 -15.85 -10.44 -28.71
N GLU A 186 -14.86 -10.30 -29.61
CA GLU A 186 -13.43 -10.26 -29.28
C GLU A 186 -13.11 -9.02 -28.44
N ARG A 187 -13.53 -7.82 -28.89
CA ARG A 187 -13.38 -6.56 -28.14
C ARG A 187 -14.08 -6.59 -26.79
N GLU A 188 -15.23 -7.23 -26.66
CA GLU A 188 -15.93 -7.39 -25.38
C GLU A 188 -15.21 -8.40 -24.47
N ARG A 189 -14.68 -9.51 -25.00
CA ARG A 189 -13.83 -10.45 -24.24
C ARG A 189 -12.58 -9.73 -23.71
N ALA A 190 -11.89 -8.97 -24.57
CA ALA A 190 -10.72 -8.16 -24.22
C ALA A 190 -11.02 -7.17 -23.08
N GLN A 191 -12.05 -6.32 -23.24
CA GLN A 191 -12.47 -5.36 -22.21
C GLN A 191 -12.86 -6.03 -20.89
N ARG A 192 -13.49 -7.21 -20.93
CA ARG A 192 -13.84 -7.98 -19.74
C ARG A 192 -12.61 -8.57 -19.06
N VAL A 193 -11.63 -9.07 -19.81
CA VAL A 193 -10.34 -9.54 -19.27
C VAL A 193 -9.58 -8.39 -18.61
N ALA A 194 -9.46 -7.24 -19.28
CA ALA A 194 -8.86 -6.03 -18.68
C ALA A 194 -9.58 -5.60 -17.40
N ARG A 195 -10.93 -5.51 -17.43
CA ARG A 195 -11.74 -4.98 -16.33
C ARG A 195 -11.85 -5.91 -15.12
N TYR A 196 -11.82 -7.23 -15.31
CA TYR A 196 -12.08 -8.20 -14.23
C TYR A 196 -10.88 -9.12 -13.93
N GLY A 197 -9.92 -9.29 -14.84
CA GLY A 197 -8.83 -10.25 -14.73
C GLY A 197 -7.81 -9.96 -13.62
N TRP A 198 -7.49 -8.68 -13.37
CA TRP A 198 -6.51 -8.26 -12.37
C TRP A 198 -7.13 -7.30 -11.33
N PRO A 199 -7.94 -7.80 -10.36
CA PRO A 199 -8.59 -6.96 -9.35
C PRO A 199 -7.63 -6.11 -8.53
N ARG A 200 -6.41 -6.58 -8.23
CA ARG A 200 -5.40 -5.79 -7.50
C ARG A 200 -4.97 -4.58 -8.31
N VAL A 201 -4.57 -4.77 -9.57
CA VAL A 201 -4.17 -3.68 -10.49
C VAL A 201 -5.30 -2.66 -10.65
N ASN A 202 -6.54 -3.12 -10.86
CA ASN A 202 -7.69 -2.22 -11.03
C ASN A 202 -8.01 -1.43 -9.74
N THR A 203 -7.96 -2.09 -8.58
CA THR A 203 -8.15 -1.42 -7.27
C THR A 203 -7.02 -0.42 -6.96
N MET A 204 -5.78 -0.78 -7.32
CA MET A 204 -4.57 0.02 -7.15
C MET A 204 -4.60 1.27 -8.04
N GLN A 205 -5.03 1.12 -9.30
CA GLN A 205 -5.23 2.23 -10.24
C GLN A 205 -6.36 3.16 -9.80
N GLU A 206 -7.51 2.62 -9.37
CA GLU A 206 -8.63 3.43 -8.88
C GLU A 206 -8.21 4.27 -7.66
N ARG A 207 -7.52 3.66 -6.68
CA ARG A 207 -7.03 4.35 -5.48
C ARG A 207 -5.92 5.38 -5.77
N ALA A 208 -5.07 5.10 -6.76
CA ALA A 208 -4.04 6.02 -7.25
C ALA A 208 -4.66 7.28 -7.90
N VAL A 209 -5.67 7.10 -8.76
CA VAL A 209 -6.40 8.22 -9.39
C VAL A 209 -7.24 8.98 -8.37
N ARG A 210 -8.18 8.29 -7.71
CA ARG A 210 -9.25 8.88 -6.88
C ARG A 210 -8.75 9.53 -5.59
N SER A 211 -7.64 9.05 -5.05
CA SER A 211 -7.17 9.41 -3.70
C SER A 211 -5.66 9.57 -3.56
N ARG A 212 -4.88 9.43 -4.65
CA ARG A 212 -3.41 9.47 -4.65
C ARG A 212 -2.80 8.56 -3.55
N ALA A 213 -3.46 7.44 -3.28
CA ALA A 213 -3.09 6.55 -2.19
C ALA A 213 -1.92 5.64 -2.57
N SER A 214 -0.85 5.70 -1.78
CA SER A 214 0.27 4.74 -1.85
C SER A 214 -0.17 3.32 -1.53
N ILE A 215 0.64 2.34 -1.94
CA ILE A 215 0.50 0.93 -1.55
C ILE A 215 1.75 0.46 -0.82
N THR A 216 1.63 -0.61 -0.04
CA THR A 216 2.80 -1.38 0.42
C THR A 216 3.18 -2.39 -0.66
N VAL A 217 4.48 -2.46 -0.96
CA VAL A 217 5.09 -3.35 -1.96
C VAL A 217 6.09 -4.26 -1.25
N ASP A 218 6.28 -5.48 -1.73
CA ASP A 218 7.34 -6.35 -1.23
C ASP A 218 8.71 -5.75 -1.58
N GLY A 219 9.62 -5.62 -0.62
CA GLY A 219 10.96 -5.09 -0.89
C GLY A 219 11.78 -5.96 -1.85
N ALA A 220 11.39 -7.22 -2.10
CA ALA A 220 11.95 -8.05 -3.16
C ALA A 220 11.73 -7.46 -4.56
N LEU A 221 10.76 -6.55 -4.73
CA LEU A 221 10.51 -5.81 -5.97
C LEU A 221 11.33 -4.51 -6.08
N ALA A 222 12.05 -4.09 -5.04
CA ALA A 222 12.83 -2.84 -5.05
C ALA A 222 13.97 -2.85 -6.10
N PRO A 223 14.76 -3.93 -6.29
CA PRO A 223 15.75 -3.99 -7.36
C PRO A 223 15.12 -3.89 -8.77
N LEU A 224 13.94 -4.50 -8.94
CA LEU A 224 13.19 -4.45 -10.19
C LEU A 224 12.54 -3.08 -10.44
N ALA A 225 12.30 -2.29 -9.40
CA ALA A 225 11.84 -0.91 -9.51
C ALA A 225 12.90 -0.01 -10.16
N ASP A 226 14.19 -0.31 -10.00
CA ASP A 226 15.22 0.52 -10.63
C ASP A 226 15.27 0.38 -12.15
N MET A 227 14.79 -0.75 -12.70
CA MET A 227 14.60 -0.99 -14.13
C MET A 227 13.48 -0.16 -14.79
N PHE A 228 12.95 0.88 -14.14
CA PHE A 228 11.84 1.70 -14.65
C PHE A 228 12.28 3.10 -15.09
N GLU A 229 11.85 3.52 -16.29
CA GLU A 229 12.05 4.87 -16.85
C GLU A 229 10.78 5.73 -16.71
N PRO A 230 10.92 7.08 -16.64
CA PRO A 230 9.78 7.99 -16.68
C PRO A 230 9.27 8.16 -18.13
N VAL A 231 8.04 7.71 -18.38
CA VAL A 231 7.34 7.83 -19.66
C VAL A 231 6.32 8.96 -19.59
N LYS A 232 6.34 9.86 -20.59
CA LYS A 232 5.40 10.99 -20.68
C LYS A 232 4.04 10.53 -21.19
N VAL A 233 2.99 10.79 -20.41
CA VAL A 233 1.59 10.53 -20.77
C VAL A 233 1.22 11.32 -22.03
N GLY A 234 0.56 10.65 -22.97
CA GLY A 234 0.21 11.16 -24.30
C GLY A 234 1.32 11.05 -25.36
N GLY A 235 2.57 10.81 -24.97
CA GLY A 235 3.72 10.71 -25.89
C GLY A 235 3.79 9.40 -26.70
N GLU A 236 4.74 9.32 -27.64
CA GLU A 236 4.87 8.17 -28.57
C GLU A 236 5.15 6.86 -27.83
N VAL A 237 6.14 6.84 -26.93
CA VAL A 237 6.45 5.73 -26.01
C VAL A 237 5.22 5.28 -25.19
N TRP A 238 4.36 6.22 -24.81
CA TRP A 238 3.12 5.94 -24.07
C TRP A 238 2.05 5.27 -24.94
N GLN A 239 1.92 5.66 -26.21
CA GLN A 239 1.04 4.97 -27.15
C GLN A 239 1.59 3.58 -27.52
N ALA A 240 2.91 3.39 -27.59
CA ALA A 240 3.53 2.06 -27.75
C ALA A 240 3.21 1.14 -26.56
N TRP A 241 3.41 1.63 -25.32
CA TRP A 241 2.99 0.90 -24.12
C TRP A 241 1.49 0.58 -24.09
N ARG A 242 0.66 1.49 -24.61
CA ARG A 242 -0.79 1.30 -24.71
C ARG A 242 -1.15 0.17 -25.67
N LEU A 243 -0.57 0.15 -26.88
CA LEU A 243 -0.79 -0.91 -27.86
C LEU A 243 -0.40 -2.28 -27.30
N LEU A 244 0.73 -2.37 -26.61
CA LEU A 244 1.14 -3.60 -25.91
C LEU A 244 0.11 -4.05 -24.87
N HIS A 245 -0.45 -3.12 -24.07
CA HIS A 245 -1.50 -3.47 -23.11
C HIS A 245 -2.81 -3.90 -23.78
N GLU A 246 -3.19 -3.28 -24.90
CA GLU A 246 -4.37 -3.66 -25.66
C GLU A 246 -4.21 -5.08 -26.27
N GLU A 247 -3.03 -5.44 -26.77
CA GLU A 247 -2.70 -6.82 -27.21
C GLU A 247 -2.74 -7.85 -26.07
N HIS A 248 -2.14 -7.53 -24.92
CA HIS A 248 -2.15 -8.41 -23.74
C HIS A 248 -3.51 -8.44 -23.01
N ASN A 249 -4.51 -7.69 -23.49
CA ASN A 249 -5.81 -7.51 -22.83
C ASN A 249 -5.69 -6.97 -21.39
N TRP A 250 -4.62 -6.24 -21.10
CA TRP A 250 -4.29 -5.70 -19.77
C TRP A 250 -5.08 -4.42 -19.45
N PRO A 251 -5.43 -4.17 -18.17
CA PRO A 251 -6.05 -2.91 -17.77
C PRO A 251 -5.13 -1.71 -18.00
N TRP A 252 -5.58 -0.81 -18.88
CA TRP A 252 -4.95 0.49 -19.09
C TRP A 252 -5.26 1.48 -17.96
N PHE A 253 -4.50 2.58 -17.92
CA PHE A 253 -4.54 3.58 -16.85
C PHE A 253 -5.82 4.45 -16.82
N GLY A 254 -6.71 4.32 -17.80
CA GLY A 254 -7.94 5.12 -17.90
C GLY A 254 -7.74 6.38 -18.75
N ALA A 255 -8.36 7.50 -18.38
CA ALA A 255 -8.29 8.74 -19.14
C ALA A 255 -7.04 9.56 -18.75
N GLU A 256 -6.32 10.06 -19.76
CA GLU A 256 -5.03 10.75 -19.58
C GLU A 256 -5.12 12.01 -18.69
N ARG A 257 -6.30 12.66 -18.63
CA ARG A 257 -6.55 13.84 -17.78
C ARG A 257 -6.42 13.56 -16.27
N ASP A 258 -6.57 12.31 -15.86
CA ASP A 258 -6.62 11.89 -14.45
C ASP A 258 -5.24 11.48 -13.92
N LEU A 259 -4.24 11.43 -14.80
CA LEU A 259 -2.88 10.95 -14.58
C LEU A 259 -1.90 12.10 -14.28
N PRO A 260 -0.72 11.82 -13.69
CA PRO A 260 0.42 12.75 -13.76
C PRO A 260 0.93 12.90 -15.20
N GLU A 261 1.72 13.94 -15.49
CA GLU A 261 2.41 14.09 -16.78
C GLU A 261 3.38 12.93 -17.06
N TRP A 262 3.97 12.34 -16.01
CA TRP A 262 4.93 11.27 -16.08
C TRP A 262 4.49 10.07 -15.24
N VAL A 263 4.49 8.90 -15.84
CA VAL A 263 4.32 7.59 -15.18
C VAL A 263 5.61 6.78 -15.32
N TYR A 264 5.83 5.79 -14.48
CA TYR A 264 6.99 4.90 -14.62
C TYR A 264 6.60 3.57 -15.27
N MET A 265 7.35 3.17 -16.28
CA MET A 265 7.23 1.90 -17.04
C MET A 265 8.60 1.19 -17.09
N PRO A 266 8.69 -0.11 -17.42
CA PRO A 266 9.97 -0.76 -17.69
C PRO A 266 10.82 0.03 -18.70
N ALA A 267 12.12 0.15 -18.42
CA ALA A 267 13.06 0.92 -19.23
C ALA A 267 13.37 0.24 -20.55
N ARG A 268 13.45 1.02 -21.63
CA ARG A 268 13.80 0.56 -22.97
C ARG A 268 15.33 0.38 -23.10
N PRO A 269 15.82 -0.54 -23.95
CA PRO A 269 17.24 -0.63 -24.26
C PRO A 269 17.74 0.67 -24.89
N MET A 270 18.89 1.19 -24.47
CA MET A 270 19.42 2.47 -24.99
C MET A 270 19.91 2.41 -26.44
N ASP A 271 20.32 1.23 -26.92
CA ASP A 271 21.14 1.10 -28.13
C ASP A 271 20.34 0.81 -29.43
N GLU A 272 19.00 0.69 -29.36
CA GLU A 272 18.13 0.45 -30.52
C GLU A 272 17.22 1.65 -30.87
N PRO A 273 17.68 2.62 -31.67
CA PRO A 273 16.82 3.61 -32.30
C PRO A 273 15.96 2.93 -33.39
N GLY A 274 14.77 2.46 -33.00
CA GLY A 274 13.88 1.67 -33.85
C GLY A 274 12.38 1.95 -33.61
N ASP A 275 11.54 0.93 -33.87
CA ASP A 275 10.11 0.98 -33.57
C ASP A 275 9.87 1.00 -32.05
N GLU A 276 9.18 2.03 -31.55
CA GLU A 276 8.82 2.15 -30.13
C GLU A 276 8.00 0.95 -29.64
N LEU A 277 7.18 0.31 -30.49
CA LEU A 277 6.45 -0.90 -30.11
C LEU A 277 7.38 -2.11 -29.95
N ALA A 278 8.49 -2.19 -30.69
CA ALA A 278 9.53 -3.19 -30.45
C ALA A 278 10.32 -2.86 -29.17
N ALA A 279 10.67 -1.59 -28.94
CA ALA A 279 11.42 -1.17 -27.76
C ALA A 279 10.67 -1.45 -26.44
N VAL A 280 9.35 -1.21 -26.37
CA VAL A 280 8.56 -1.55 -25.17
C VAL A 280 8.36 -3.05 -24.97
N ARG A 281 8.38 -3.87 -26.03
CA ARG A 281 8.42 -5.34 -25.91
C ARG A 281 9.75 -5.82 -25.33
N ALA A 282 10.87 -5.26 -25.79
CA ALA A 282 12.19 -5.56 -25.24
C ALA A 282 12.28 -5.15 -23.76
N ALA A 283 11.75 -3.99 -23.40
CA ALA A 283 11.64 -3.52 -22.02
C ALA A 283 10.84 -4.49 -21.13
N LEU A 284 9.68 -4.95 -21.59
CA LEU A 284 8.87 -5.94 -20.88
C LEU A 284 9.60 -7.28 -20.76
N ALA A 285 10.18 -7.80 -21.84
CA ALA A 285 10.91 -9.09 -21.82
C ALA A 285 12.11 -9.06 -20.86
N SER A 286 12.78 -7.92 -20.75
CA SER A 286 13.88 -7.70 -19.81
C SER A 286 13.39 -7.69 -18.35
N PHE A 287 12.27 -7.01 -18.08
CA PHE A 287 11.62 -7.03 -16.77
C PHE A 287 11.08 -8.42 -16.40
N GLU A 288 10.47 -9.15 -17.34
CA GLU A 288 10.03 -10.53 -17.12
C GLU A 288 11.19 -11.47 -16.77
N ALA A 289 12.33 -11.32 -17.44
CA ALA A 289 13.52 -12.13 -17.17
C ALA A 289 14.06 -11.85 -15.76
N ALA A 290 14.30 -10.58 -15.42
CA ALA A 290 14.78 -10.19 -14.10
C ALA A 290 13.77 -10.53 -12.97
N TYR A 291 12.47 -10.42 -13.23
CA TYR A 291 11.42 -10.88 -12.31
C TYR A 291 11.50 -12.40 -12.12
N ARG A 292 11.60 -13.17 -13.22
CA ARG A 292 11.78 -14.62 -13.14
C ARG A 292 13.03 -14.99 -12.35
N GLU A 293 14.19 -14.39 -12.61
CA GLU A 293 15.42 -14.64 -11.85
C GLU A 293 15.29 -14.29 -10.35
N THR A 294 14.58 -13.21 -10.02
CA THR A 294 14.35 -12.78 -8.62
C THR A 294 13.50 -13.79 -7.84
N PHE A 295 12.55 -14.47 -8.49
CA PHE A 295 11.61 -15.38 -7.83
C PHE A 295 11.82 -16.88 -8.14
N SER A 296 12.60 -17.26 -9.15
CA SER A 296 12.86 -18.66 -9.54
C SER A 296 13.70 -19.43 -8.51
N GLY A 297 14.41 -18.73 -7.63
CA GLY A 297 15.07 -19.32 -6.46
C GLY A 297 14.11 -19.99 -5.46
N GLN A 298 12.79 -19.94 -5.71
CA GLN A 298 11.73 -20.53 -4.89
C GLN A 298 11.19 -21.87 -5.44
N GLU A 299 11.62 -22.31 -6.63
CA GLU A 299 11.17 -23.57 -7.27
C GLU A 299 12.25 -24.68 -7.32
N ALA A 300 13.53 -24.36 -7.10
CA ALA A 300 14.64 -25.31 -7.18
C ALA A 300 14.86 -26.15 -5.89
N ALA A 301 13.80 -26.43 -5.13
CA ALA A 301 13.86 -27.09 -3.82
C ALA A 301 12.63 -28.00 -3.57
N GLU A 302 12.47 -29.02 -4.42
CA GLU A 302 11.49 -30.12 -4.30
C GLU A 302 12.18 -31.48 -4.44
#